data_AF-A0A0R3ANJ7-F1
#
_entry.id   AF-A0A0R3ANJ7-F1
#
_cell.length_a   1.000
_cell.length_b   1.000
_cell.length_c   1.000
_cell.angle_alpha   90.00
_cell.angle_beta   90.00
_cell.angle_gamma   90.00
#
_symmetry.space_group_name_H-M   'P 1'
#
loop_
_entity.id
_entity.type
_entity.pdbx_description
1 polymer ?
#
loop_
_entity_poly.entity_id
_entity_poly.type
_entity_poly.pdbx_seq_one_letter_code
_entity_poly.pdbx_strand_id
1 'polypeptide(L)' 'MKGEKAADASTKIHGSSKMSDFFRHGSVEERRAVYHMAASAAIEEQREVIRSAKPGEILTVKPR' A
#
# COMPACT_ATOMS: atom_id res chain seq x y z
N MET A 1 -3.53 -10.46 36.82
CA MET A 1 -4.16 -9.43 35.96
C MET A 1 -3.49 -8.09 36.17
N LYS A 2 -2.85 -7.56 35.12
CA LYS A 2 -2.56 -6.14 34.81
C LYS A 2 -1.64 -6.22 33.59
N GLY A 3 -2.17 -6.15 32.37
CA GLY A 3 -2.82 -4.94 31.86
C GLY A 3 -1.75 -4.16 31.10
N GLU A 4 -1.41 -4.69 29.93
CA GLU A 4 -0.54 -4.13 28.90
C GLU A 4 -0.90 -2.67 28.63
N LYS A 5 0.10 -1.77 28.61
CA LYS A 5 -0.04 -0.43 28.03
C LYS A 5 1.01 -0.26 26.95
N ALA A 6 0.75 -0.88 25.81
CA ALA A 6 1.25 -0.38 24.54
C ALA A 6 0.44 0.87 24.18
N ALA A 7 1.09 2.03 24.16
CA ALA A 7 0.78 3.17 23.27
C ALA A 7 1.50 4.41 23.80
N ASP A 8 2.82 4.48 23.56
CA ASP A 8 3.49 5.78 23.50
C ASP A 8 3.21 6.38 22.10
N ALA A 9 1.94 6.75 21.88
CA ALA A 9 1.54 7.46 20.68
C ALA A 9 2.00 8.91 20.83
N SER A 10 3.15 9.22 20.24
CA SER A 10 3.74 10.56 20.10
C SER A 10 2.72 11.69 20.17
N THR A 11 2.72 12.42 21.28
CA THR A 11 1.88 13.60 21.56
C THR A 11 2.30 14.85 20.79
N LYS A 12 3.11 14.72 19.73
CA LYS A 12 3.36 15.84 18.83
C LYS A 12 2.09 16.12 18.02
N ILE A 13 1.59 17.35 18.11
CA ILE A 13 0.54 17.85 17.22
C ILE A 13 1.13 17.89 15.80
N HIS A 14 1.10 16.76 15.11
CA HIS A 14 1.32 16.72 13.67
C HIS A 14 0.09 17.36 13.06
N GLY A 15 0.27 18.56 12.48
CA GLY A 15 -0.79 19.26 11.76
C GLY A 15 -1.41 18.29 10.76
N SER A 16 -2.74 18.25 10.70
CA SER A 16 -3.38 17.31 9.79
C SER A 16 -3.12 17.73 8.35
N SER A 17 -2.75 16.75 7.55
CA SER A 17 -2.80 16.85 6.10
C SER A 17 -4.18 16.43 5.61
N LYS A 18 -4.56 16.88 4.41
CA LYS A 18 -5.76 16.38 3.72
C LYS A 18 -5.79 14.85 3.65
N MET A 19 -4.63 14.21 3.48
CA MET A 19 -4.52 12.74 3.45
C MET A 19 -4.82 12.11 4.81
N SER A 20 -4.23 12.63 5.89
CA SER A 20 -4.50 12.12 7.23
C SER A 20 -5.95 12.40 7.66
N ASP A 21 -6.53 13.52 7.25
CA ASP A 21 -7.94 13.83 7.52
C ASP A 21 -8.87 12.88 6.78
N PHE A 22 -8.58 12.59 5.52
CA PHE A 22 -9.31 11.59 4.74
C PHE A 22 -9.29 10.21 5.41
N PHE A 23 -8.14 9.75 5.92
CA PHE A 23 -8.09 8.45 6.59
C PHE A 23 -8.75 8.42 7.97
N ARG A 24 -8.80 9.57 8.66
CA ARG A 24 -9.45 9.72 9.97
C ARG A 24 -10.97 9.85 9.86
N HIS A 25 -11.47 10.53 8.84
CA HIS A 25 -12.87 10.95 8.75
C HIS A 25 -13.63 10.44 7.53
N GLY A 26 -12.91 9.92 6.51
CA GLY A 26 -13.54 9.35 5.33
C GLY A 26 -14.34 8.09 5.63
N SER A 27 -15.40 7.87 4.86
CA SER A 27 -16.22 6.67 4.95
C SER A 27 -15.40 5.41 4.63
N VAL A 28 -15.93 4.24 4.99
CA VAL A 28 -15.28 2.97 4.67
C VAL A 28 -15.26 2.75 3.15
N GLU A 29 -16.33 3.18 2.49
CA GLU A 29 -16.56 3.06 1.05
C GLU A 29 -15.57 3.91 0.26
N GLU A 30 -15.35 5.17 0.66
CA GLU A 30 -14.37 6.06 0.04
C GLU A 30 -12.95 5.51 0.19
N ARG A 31 -12.58 5.08 1.40
CA ARG A 31 -11.25 4.49 1.64
C ARG A 31 -11.06 3.22 0.81
N ARG A 32 -12.07 2.35 0.74
CA ARG A 32 -12.04 1.14 -0.09
C ARG A 32 -11.85 1.49 -1.57
N ALA A 33 -12.54 2.51 -2.08
CA ALA A 33 -12.40 2.94 -3.46
C ALA A 33 -10.98 3.41 -3.77
N VAL A 34 -10.36 4.19 -2.87
CA VAL A 34 -8.97 4.65 -3.03
C VAL A 34 -7.99 3.47 -3.04
N TYR A 35 -8.12 2.53 -2.10
CA TYR A 35 -7.26 1.34 -2.10
C TYR A 35 -7.43 0.50 -3.36
N HIS A 36 -8.66 0.31 -3.82
CA HIS A 36 -8.93 -0.43 -5.06
C HIS A 36 -8.32 0.25 -6.29
N MET A 37 -8.41 1.58 -6.37
CA MET A 37 -7.80 2.35 -7.46
C MET A 37 -6.28 2.20 -7.46
N ALA A 38 -5.63 2.36 -6.30
CA ALA A 38 -4.19 2.21 -6.17
C ALA A 38 -3.71 0.79 -6.52
N ALA A 39 -4.43 -0.23 -6.05
CA ALA A 39 -4.13 -1.63 -6.40
C ALA A 39 -4.30 -1.89 -7.90
N SER A 40 -5.35 -1.34 -8.51
CA SER A 40 -5.61 -1.50 -9.95
C SER A 40 -4.50 -0.88 -10.79
N ALA A 41 -4.06 0.33 -10.45
CA ALA A 41 -2.96 1.00 -11.13
C ALA A 41 -1.64 0.20 -11.02
N ALA A 42 -1.32 -0.32 -9.83
CA ALA A 42 -0.12 -1.15 -9.64
C ALA A 42 -0.19 -2.45 -10.46
N ILE A 43 -1.36 -3.08 -10.54
CA ILE A 43 -1.56 -4.29 -11.36
C ILE A 43 -1.39 -3.98 -12.85
N GLU A 44 -1.89 -2.84 -13.31
CA GLU A 44 -1.74 -2.40 -14.70
C GLU A 44 -0.27 -2.16 -15.05
N GLU A 45 0.46 -1.45 -14.20
CA GLU A 45 1.90 -1.24 -14.37
C GLU A 45 2.66 -2.58 -14.44
N GLN A 46 2.36 -3.53 -13.54
CA GLN A 46 2.98 -4.86 -13.57
C GLN A 46 2.66 -5.63 -14.86
N ARG A 47 1.43 -5.50 -15.38
CA ARG A 47 1.05 -6.13 -16.65
C ARG A 47 1.82 -5.56 -17.83
N GLU A 48 2.09 -4.27 -17.84
CA GLU A 48 2.91 -3.63 -18.88
C GLU A 48 4.37 -4.09 -18.81
N VAL A 49 4.93 -4.22 -17.61
CA VAL A 49 6.27 -4.80 -17.41
C VAL A 49 6.32 -6.24 -17.94
N ILE A 50 5.32 -7.08 -17.62
CA ILE A 50 5.28 -8.46 -18.12
C ILE A 50 5.15 -8.50 -19.64
N ARG A 51 4.31 -7.62 -20.23
CA ARG A 51 4.13 -7.56 -21.68
C ARG A 51 5.38 -7.09 -22.42
N SER A 52 6.15 -6.20 -21.80
CA SER A 52 7.39 -5.66 -22.38
C SER A 52 8.60 -6.59 -22.21
N ALA A 53 8.53 -7.55 -21.28
CA ALA A 53 9.55 -8.58 -21.12
C ALA A 53 9.57 -9.52 -22.34
N LYS A 54 10.73 -9.66 -23.00
CA LYS A 54 10.91 -10.62 -24.10
C LYS A 54 10.82 -12.05 -23.54
N PRO A 55 10.11 -12.98 -24.21
CA PRO A 55 10.05 -14.37 -23.78
C PRO A 55 11.43 -15.02 -23.98
N GLY A 56 12.24 -15.07 -22.91
CA GLY A 56 13.56 -15.71 -22.93
C GLY A 56 14.56 -15.23 -21.87
N GLU A 57 14.33 -14.10 -21.20
CA GLU A 57 15.28 -13.56 -20.20
C GLU A 57 15.03 -14.07 -18.76
N ILE A 58 13.91 -14.76 -18.56
CA ILE A 58 13.50 -15.29 -17.25
C ILE A 58 13.90 -16.77 -17.22
N LEU A 59 15.04 -17.06 -16.56
CA LEU A 59 15.57 -18.38 -16.16
C LEU A 59 16.60 -19.06 -17.09
N THR A 60 17.86 -18.64 -16.96
CA THR A 60 18.97 -19.60 -16.80
C THR A 60 19.70 -19.34 -15.48
N VAL A 61 18.99 -19.46 -14.35
CA VAL A 61 19.67 -19.64 -13.06
C VAL A 61 19.88 -21.14 -12.90
N LYS A 62 21.07 -21.60 -13.29
CA LYS A 62 21.50 -23.00 -13.17
C LYS A 62 21.71 -23.33 -11.68
N PRO A 63 21.05 -24.34 -11.11
CA PRO A 63 21.33 -24.78 -9.74
C PRO A 63 22.74 -25.40 -9.68
N ARG A 64 23.49 -25.06 -8.63
CA ARG A 64 24.80 -25.66 -8.31
C ARG A 64 24.64 -27.06 -7.75
#